data_AF-A0A6P6ND64-F1
#
_entry.id   AF-A0A6P6ND64-F1
#
_cell.length_a   1.000
_cell.length_b   1.000
_cell.length_c   1.000
_cell.angle_alpha   90.00
_cell.angle_beta   90.00
_cell.angle_gamma   90.00
#
_symmetry.space_group_name_H-M   'P 1'
#
loop_
_entity.id
_entity.type
_entity.pdbx_description
1 polymer ?
#
loop_
_entity_poly.entity_id
_entity_poly.type
_entity_poly.pdbx_seq_one_letter_code
_entity_poly.pdbx_strand_id
1 'polypeptide(L)'
;MDNCIYDYIDNLKNQLESLRVEEIPGFMANLSSVTEQNGIDIIQSAATVKAIVDILFKIANFPQATSFNSTVMGSFLNTVDVIVSVNVSNTWSKLNKGNNTGDTSIKLLSAIENISDRLTDEFAFNKTSIQLNRTTFNNSFTLTSALPNSTTEIVLPLVPHETTITIIIFTTLDKVLPSQGTNDSRKSDVRINGDVVVVKVNETLNNISLTFDITDQSLGNPQCVFWNFNLNTWDSTGCKVKRNSTGNITCECNHTTSFSILMSPFNIDPNYRTALAYITYIGVAISMASLIICLIIEAIVWKSVRRNDTSYMRHVSIVNIAVSLLIANICFIIGAAIAEQEQPTSVGRCSPVVFFMHFFYLALFFWMLMSALLLFYRTVMVLSQMSRAKMMVIAFMSGYGAPLLIAVITVASTAGPQNYISKQNACWLNWNESKALLAFVIPALTIVAINLVVLIVVLYKMLSRGVGAETQPAEKHALVVIARCVAILTPIFGLTWGFGIGTMVSQDLGIHVVFALLNSLQGFFILVFGTLLDSKVRESLPGKQLLQKFTSNSTNTTNAGTSSTFATDIPRKGRRSK
;
A
#
# COMPACT_ATOMS: atom_id res chain seq x y z
N MET A 1 35.84 -4.01 21.45
CA MET A 1 35.61 -3.76 22.89
C MET A 1 34.15 -3.95 23.29
N ASP A 2 33.22 -4.11 22.34
CA ASP A 2 31.75 -4.15 22.54
C ASP A 2 31.17 -5.32 23.38
N ASN A 3 32.00 -6.26 23.85
CA ASN A 3 31.55 -7.46 24.58
C ASN A 3 31.97 -7.53 26.05
N CYS A 4 32.71 -6.54 26.57
CA CYS A 4 33.20 -6.57 27.95
C CYS A 4 32.28 -5.75 28.87
N ILE A 5 31.98 -6.31 30.05
CA ILE A 5 31.29 -5.63 31.14
C ILE A 5 32.38 -4.93 31.97
N TYR A 6 32.15 -3.70 32.40
CA TYR A 6 33.07 -3.02 33.32
C TYR A 6 33.05 -3.67 34.70
N ASP A 7 34.23 -3.79 35.32
CA ASP A 7 34.44 -4.48 36.60
C ASP A 7 33.49 -4.01 37.71
N TYR A 8 33.16 -2.72 37.75
CA TYR A 8 32.26 -2.17 38.76
C TYR A 8 30.81 -2.66 38.60
N ILE A 9 30.32 -2.87 37.37
CA ILE A 9 29.00 -3.48 37.13
C ILE A 9 29.07 -5.00 37.30
N ASP A 10 30.16 -5.64 36.88
CA ASP A 10 30.31 -7.08 37.03
C ASP A 10 30.35 -7.51 38.51
N ASN A 11 31.03 -6.72 39.36
CA ASN A 11 31.02 -6.94 40.80
C ASN A 11 29.61 -6.80 41.41
N LEU A 12 28.85 -5.77 41.04
CA LEU A 12 27.46 -5.61 41.48
C LEU A 12 26.57 -6.77 41.01
N LYS A 13 26.79 -7.26 39.80
CA LYS A 13 26.08 -8.43 39.26
C LYS A 13 26.38 -9.70 40.06
N ASN A 14 27.62 -9.90 40.51
CA ASN A 14 27.99 -11.04 41.35
C ASN A 14 27.41 -10.92 42.77
N GLN A 15 27.41 -9.72 43.36
CA GLN A 15 26.78 -9.46 44.66
C GLN A 15 25.27 -9.77 44.66
N LEU A 16 24.60 -9.58 43.53
CA LEU A 16 23.17 -9.84 43.38
C LEU A 16 22.79 -11.31 43.59
N GLU A 17 23.70 -12.28 43.39
CA GLU A 17 23.40 -13.71 43.54
C GLU A 17 23.16 -14.13 44.99
N SER A 18 23.71 -13.39 45.96
CA SER A 18 23.56 -13.63 47.39
C SER A 18 22.79 -12.53 48.12
N LEU A 19 22.14 -11.61 47.39
CA LEU A 19 21.49 -10.43 47.96
C LEU A 19 20.26 -10.81 48.78
N ARG A 20 20.14 -10.23 49.99
CA ARG A 20 18.93 -10.37 50.84
C ARG A 20 17.99 -9.18 50.66
N VAL A 21 16.69 -9.37 50.93
CA VAL A 21 15.66 -8.31 50.78
C VAL A 21 16.03 -7.03 51.53
N GLU A 22 16.56 -7.17 52.74
CA GLU A 22 16.97 -6.06 53.62
C GLU A 22 18.11 -5.21 53.02
N GLU A 23 18.91 -5.79 52.12
CA GLU A 23 20.07 -5.16 51.51
C GLU A 23 19.71 -4.42 50.21
N ILE A 24 18.50 -4.62 49.66
CA ILE A 24 18.06 -4.03 48.39
C ILE A 24 18.18 -2.50 48.37
N PRO A 25 17.77 -1.74 49.42
CA PRO A 25 17.90 -0.29 49.40
C PRO A 25 19.36 0.19 49.27
N GLY A 26 20.28 -0.42 50.02
CA GLY A 26 21.70 -0.10 49.95
C GLY A 26 22.32 -0.51 48.61
N PHE A 27 21.94 -1.67 48.10
CA PHE A 27 22.39 -2.16 46.79
C PHE A 27 21.93 -1.24 45.65
N MET A 28 20.66 -0.83 45.64
CA MET A 28 20.12 0.07 44.60
C MET A 28 20.72 1.46 44.66
N ALA A 29 20.98 2.00 45.86
CA ALA A 29 21.69 3.27 46.01
C ALA A 29 23.13 3.20 45.45
N ASN A 30 23.84 2.10 45.71
CA ASN A 30 25.17 1.86 45.15
C ASN A 30 25.13 1.75 43.61
N LEU A 31 24.19 0.98 43.06
CA LEU A 31 24.00 0.84 41.61
C LEU A 31 23.72 2.19 40.94
N SER A 32 22.81 2.99 41.51
CA SER A 32 22.51 4.35 41.01
C SER A 32 23.75 5.22 40.99
N SER A 33 24.48 5.27 42.10
CA SER A 33 25.68 6.11 42.23
C SER A 33 26.77 5.73 41.22
N VAL A 34 27.06 4.43 41.08
CA VAL A 34 28.04 3.91 40.12
C VAL A 34 27.61 4.20 38.68
N THR A 35 26.32 4.08 38.38
CA THR A 35 25.78 4.32 37.03
C THR A 35 25.83 5.80 36.66
N GLU A 36 25.49 6.69 37.59
CA GLU A 36 25.55 8.14 37.36
C GLU A 36 26.99 8.65 37.21
N GLN A 37 27.93 8.13 38.00
CA GLN A 37 29.35 8.54 37.93
C GLN A 37 30.04 8.09 36.64
N ASN A 38 29.68 6.93 36.10
CA ASN A 38 30.34 6.32 34.94
C ASN A 38 29.45 6.32 33.67
N GLY A 39 28.45 7.21 33.62
CA GLY A 39 27.41 7.18 32.58
C GLY A 39 27.95 7.19 31.15
N ILE A 40 29.01 7.97 30.85
CA ILE A 40 29.61 8.07 29.51
C ILE A 40 30.17 6.72 29.04
N ASP A 41 30.86 6.00 29.93
CA ASP A 41 31.48 4.72 29.60
C ASP A 41 30.42 3.63 29.46
N ILE A 42 29.40 3.66 30.34
CA ILE A 42 28.28 2.72 30.34
C ILE A 42 27.50 2.79 29.03
N ILE A 43 27.12 3.99 28.57
CA ILE A 43 26.30 4.13 27.36
C ILE A 43 27.01 3.68 26.08
N GLN A 44 28.33 3.50 26.10
CA GLN A 44 29.11 3.01 24.96
C GLN A 44 29.24 1.48 24.92
N SER A 45 29.00 0.77 26.04
CA SER A 45 29.11 -0.69 26.12
C SER A 45 27.75 -1.38 26.17
N ALA A 46 27.40 -2.07 25.06
CA ALA A 46 26.17 -2.86 24.98
C ALA A 46 26.11 -3.97 26.04
N ALA A 47 27.24 -4.62 26.33
CA ALA A 47 27.33 -5.65 27.35
C ALA A 47 27.05 -5.09 28.76
N THR A 48 27.59 -3.91 29.08
CA THR A 48 27.35 -3.23 30.36
C THR A 48 25.90 -2.79 30.51
N VAL A 49 25.31 -2.16 29.47
CA VAL A 49 23.88 -1.78 29.48
C VAL A 49 23.00 -3.00 29.71
N LYS A 50 23.26 -4.11 29.00
CA LYS A 50 22.53 -5.36 29.20
C LYS A 50 22.66 -5.88 30.64
N ALA A 51 23.86 -5.85 31.22
CA ALA A 51 24.07 -6.30 32.59
C ALA A 51 23.29 -5.45 33.61
N ILE A 52 23.25 -4.13 33.44
CA ILE A 52 22.43 -3.23 34.27
C ILE A 52 20.95 -3.59 34.15
N VAL A 53 20.46 -3.80 32.93
CA VAL A 53 19.06 -4.21 32.71
C VAL A 53 18.74 -5.55 33.39
N ASP A 54 19.64 -6.54 33.30
CA ASP A 54 19.47 -7.83 33.97
C ASP A 54 19.44 -7.67 35.51
N ILE A 55 20.23 -6.75 36.08
CA ILE A 55 20.19 -6.41 37.52
C ILE A 55 18.83 -5.79 37.88
N LEU A 56 18.39 -4.75 37.16
CA LEU A 56 17.12 -4.07 37.39
C LEU A 56 15.94 -5.04 37.28
N PHE A 57 15.96 -5.92 36.28
CA PHE A 57 14.94 -6.95 36.08
C PHE A 57 14.87 -7.94 37.26
N LYS A 58 16.02 -8.41 37.76
CA LYS A 58 16.06 -9.31 38.93
C LYS A 58 15.56 -8.63 40.21
N ILE A 59 15.89 -7.35 40.42
CA ILE A 59 15.41 -6.59 41.58
C ILE A 59 13.89 -6.38 41.50
N ALA A 60 13.36 -5.94 40.35
CA ALA A 60 11.92 -5.74 40.17
C ALA A 60 11.11 -7.04 40.33
N ASN A 61 11.71 -8.19 40.02
CA ASN A 61 11.09 -9.51 40.14
C ASN A 61 11.52 -10.28 41.40
N PHE A 62 12.15 -9.61 42.37
CA PHE A 62 12.66 -10.29 43.56
C PHE A 62 11.49 -10.96 44.33
N PRO A 63 11.46 -12.30 44.48
CA PRO A 63 10.26 -13.00 44.97
C PRO A 63 9.85 -12.62 46.39
N GLN A 64 10.83 -12.30 47.24
CA GLN A 64 10.62 -12.01 48.66
C GLN A 64 10.31 -10.52 48.92
N ALA A 65 10.45 -9.64 47.92
CA ALA A 65 10.17 -8.22 48.04
C ALA A 65 8.73 -7.92 47.58
N THR A 66 7.82 -7.76 48.54
CA THR A 66 6.39 -7.51 48.28
C THR A 66 6.09 -6.06 47.93
N SER A 67 6.89 -5.11 48.42
CA SER A 67 6.75 -3.68 48.15
C SER A 67 8.09 -2.97 48.11
N PHE A 68 8.13 -1.83 47.40
CA PHE A 68 9.28 -0.93 47.35
C PHE A 68 8.87 0.47 47.79
N ASN A 69 9.79 1.15 48.47
CA ASN A 69 9.61 2.54 48.89
C ASN A 69 10.13 3.52 47.81
N SER A 70 9.81 4.79 48.01
CA SER A 70 10.25 5.91 47.17
C SER A 70 11.77 6.02 47.01
N THR A 71 12.56 5.62 48.00
CA THR A 71 14.04 5.68 47.95
C THR A 71 14.61 4.64 46.96
N VAL A 72 14.09 3.41 47.02
CA VAL A 72 14.45 2.34 46.08
C VAL A 72 14.01 2.72 44.67
N MET A 73 12.78 3.21 44.50
CA MET A 73 12.26 3.65 43.20
C MET A 73 13.06 4.83 42.62
N GLY A 74 13.44 5.81 43.43
CA GLY A 74 14.29 6.91 42.99
C GLY A 74 15.65 6.44 42.47
N SER A 75 16.30 5.52 43.19
CA SER A 75 17.58 4.92 42.77
C SER A 75 17.44 4.07 41.50
N PHE A 76 16.31 3.34 41.38
CA PHE A 76 15.96 2.60 40.17
C PHE A 76 15.81 3.55 38.97
N LEU A 77 15.01 4.61 39.08
CA LEU A 77 14.76 5.55 37.99
C LEU A 77 15.98 6.38 37.61
N ASN A 78 16.84 6.76 38.57
CA ASN A 78 18.13 7.38 38.26
C ASN A 78 19.01 6.47 37.41
N THR A 79 19.06 5.17 37.73
CA THR A 79 19.78 4.18 36.93
C THR A 79 19.17 4.05 35.53
N VAL A 80 17.83 4.03 35.42
CA VAL A 80 17.12 3.95 34.14
C VAL A 80 17.38 5.19 33.28
N ASP A 81 17.34 6.40 33.85
CA ASP A 81 17.53 7.69 33.14
C ASP A 81 18.87 7.70 32.37
N VAL A 82 19.94 7.17 32.96
CA VAL A 82 21.25 7.04 32.29
C VAL A 82 21.18 6.10 31.09
N ILE A 83 20.61 4.91 31.27
CA ILE A 83 20.57 3.86 30.23
C ILE A 83 19.47 4.07 29.18
N VAL A 84 18.56 5.03 29.36
CA VAL A 84 17.58 5.45 28.33
C VAL A 84 17.84 6.86 27.81
N SER A 85 18.92 7.51 28.24
CA SER A 85 19.31 8.85 27.78
C SER A 85 19.47 8.91 26.25
N VAL A 86 19.30 10.09 25.66
CA VAL A 86 19.37 10.31 24.20
C VAL A 86 20.68 9.77 23.59
N ASN A 87 21.78 9.82 24.35
CA ASN A 87 23.12 9.44 23.89
C ASN A 87 23.33 7.93 23.76
N VAL A 88 22.48 7.10 24.37
CA VAL A 88 22.62 5.63 24.35
C VAL A 88 21.90 4.96 23.16
N SER A 89 21.20 5.75 22.34
CA SER A 89 20.39 5.26 21.21
C SER A 89 21.17 4.36 20.23
N ASN A 90 22.44 4.70 19.94
CA ASN A 90 23.30 3.86 19.10
C ASN A 90 23.56 2.48 19.71
N THR A 91 23.74 2.41 21.02
CA THR A 91 23.98 1.16 21.75
C THR A 91 22.73 0.29 21.78
N TRP A 92 21.56 0.87 22.00
CA TRP A 92 20.28 0.16 21.86
C TRP A 92 20.03 -0.33 20.44
N SER A 93 20.41 0.44 19.42
CA SER A 93 20.31 -0.02 18.03
C SER A 93 21.15 -1.27 17.74
N LYS A 94 22.30 -1.43 18.42
CA LYS A 94 23.13 -2.64 18.36
C LYS A 94 22.49 -3.78 19.13
N LEU A 95 22.01 -3.52 20.34
CA LEU A 95 21.32 -4.50 21.17
C LEU A 95 20.09 -5.05 20.44
N ASN A 96 19.27 -4.22 19.81
CA ASN A 96 18.04 -4.68 19.17
C ASN A 96 18.25 -5.45 17.85
N LYS A 97 19.47 -5.51 17.28
CA LYS A 97 19.77 -6.21 16.00
C LYS A 97 20.14 -7.69 16.12
N GLY A 98 20.48 -8.18 17.32
CA GLY A 98 20.89 -9.59 17.51
C GLY A 98 19.71 -10.56 17.66
N ASN A 99 19.89 -11.80 17.21
CA ASN A 99 18.85 -12.86 17.20
C ASN A 99 18.25 -13.19 18.60
N ASN A 100 18.89 -12.80 19.71
CA ASN A 100 18.46 -13.08 21.09
C ASN A 100 18.36 -11.83 21.98
N THR A 101 18.40 -10.62 21.42
CA THR A 101 18.66 -9.39 22.19
C THR A 101 17.52 -8.36 22.21
N GLY A 102 16.44 -8.56 21.45
CA GLY A 102 15.16 -7.85 21.69
C GLY A 102 14.58 -8.13 23.09
N ASP A 103 15.01 -9.22 23.73
CA ASP A 103 14.71 -9.57 25.12
C ASP A 103 15.19 -8.51 26.13
N THR A 104 16.30 -7.80 25.87
CA THR A 104 16.85 -6.83 26.83
C THR A 104 15.97 -5.60 27.00
N SER A 105 15.52 -4.96 25.91
CA SER A 105 14.59 -3.82 25.99
C SER A 105 13.24 -4.21 26.60
N ILE A 106 12.77 -5.43 26.33
CA ILE A 106 11.52 -5.97 26.88
C ILE A 106 11.68 -6.24 28.38
N LYS A 107 12.81 -6.79 28.82
CA LYS A 107 13.16 -6.96 30.24
C LYS A 107 13.20 -5.64 30.97
N LEU A 108 13.75 -4.59 30.37
CA LEU A 108 13.74 -3.25 30.96
C LEU A 108 12.31 -2.75 31.17
N LEU A 109 11.45 -2.85 30.14
CA LEU A 109 10.05 -2.44 30.25
C LEU A 109 9.29 -3.25 31.31
N SER A 110 9.52 -4.58 31.34
CA SER A 110 8.95 -5.46 32.37
C SER A 110 9.43 -5.10 33.78
N ALA A 111 10.70 -4.77 33.95
CA ALA A 111 11.26 -4.34 35.23
C ALA A 111 10.59 -3.05 35.71
N ILE A 112 10.41 -2.08 34.80
CA ILE A 112 9.71 -0.81 35.07
C ILE A 112 8.25 -1.07 35.48
N GLU A 113 7.51 -1.90 34.75
CA GLU A 113 6.13 -2.23 35.11
C GLU A 113 6.02 -2.93 36.48
N ASN A 114 6.88 -3.91 36.74
CA ASN A 114 6.80 -4.74 37.96
C ASN A 114 7.21 -3.97 39.21
N ILE A 115 8.24 -3.12 39.14
CA ILE A 115 8.62 -2.30 40.30
C ILE A 115 7.59 -1.20 40.57
N SER A 116 6.96 -0.66 39.53
CA SER A 116 5.88 0.35 39.66
C SER A 116 4.62 -0.20 40.30
N ASP A 117 4.28 -1.46 39.99
CA ASP A 117 3.15 -2.16 40.60
C ASP A 117 3.32 -2.37 42.11
N ARG A 118 4.59 -2.54 42.55
CA ARG A 118 4.96 -2.77 43.95
C ARG A 118 5.34 -1.50 44.72
N LEU A 119 5.26 -0.32 44.09
CA LEU A 119 5.53 0.95 44.76
C LEU A 119 4.37 1.30 45.70
N THR A 120 4.66 1.64 46.96
CA THR A 120 3.62 1.98 47.95
C THR A 120 3.39 3.46 48.12
N ASP A 121 4.49 4.22 48.24
CA ASP A 121 4.46 5.61 48.68
C ASP A 121 3.91 6.56 47.60
N GLU A 122 3.25 7.64 47.99
CA GLU A 122 3.07 8.78 47.06
C GLU A 122 4.43 9.37 46.72
N PHE A 123 4.70 9.51 45.43
CA PHE A 123 6.05 9.79 44.95
C PHE A 123 5.98 10.54 43.63
N ALA A 124 6.76 11.62 43.55
CA ALA A 124 6.98 12.36 42.33
C ALA A 124 8.48 12.37 42.03
N PHE A 125 8.82 12.08 40.78
CA PHE A 125 10.20 12.06 40.30
C PHE A 125 10.24 12.71 38.91
N ASN A 126 11.24 13.56 38.68
CA ASN A 126 11.40 14.22 37.39
C ASN A 126 12.89 14.36 37.05
N LYS A 127 13.25 13.95 35.85
CA LYS A 127 14.58 14.06 35.23
C LYS A 127 14.42 14.54 33.79
N THR A 128 15.46 14.44 32.96
CA THR A 128 15.40 14.92 31.57
C THR A 128 14.58 14.03 30.65
N SER A 129 14.54 12.73 30.90
CA SER A 129 13.89 11.76 30.01
C SER A 129 12.74 10.98 30.66
N ILE A 130 12.57 11.12 31.98
CA ILE A 130 11.63 10.34 32.78
C ILE A 130 10.90 11.25 33.76
N GLN A 131 9.57 11.12 33.79
CA GLN A 131 8.71 11.69 34.83
C GLN A 131 7.89 10.56 35.44
N LEU A 132 7.89 10.44 36.76
CA LEU A 132 6.97 9.59 37.50
C LEU A 132 6.09 10.44 38.40
N ASN A 133 4.79 10.12 38.42
CA ASN A 133 3.86 10.67 39.39
C ASN A 133 2.96 9.55 39.93
N ARG A 134 3.05 9.32 41.25
CA ARG A 134 2.16 8.42 41.99
C ARG A 134 1.37 9.20 43.01
N THR A 135 0.05 9.22 42.84
CA THR A 135 -0.89 10.00 43.67
C THR A 135 -2.18 9.24 43.88
N THR A 136 -2.85 9.50 44.98
CA THR A 136 -4.23 9.08 45.22
C THR A 136 -5.18 10.21 44.81
N PHE A 137 -6.26 9.86 44.10
CA PHE A 137 -7.24 10.85 43.66
C PHE A 137 -8.67 10.34 43.84
N ASN A 138 -9.62 11.29 43.86
CA ASN A 138 -11.04 11.03 43.76
C ASN A 138 -11.61 11.70 42.50
N ASN A 139 -12.69 11.16 41.95
CA ASN A 139 -13.32 11.65 40.71
C ASN A 139 -12.41 11.54 39.48
N SER A 140 -12.07 12.64 38.83
CA SER A 140 -11.27 12.68 37.60
C SER A 140 -9.84 13.13 37.86
N PHE A 141 -8.90 12.62 37.08
CA PHE A 141 -7.49 13.00 37.17
C PHE A 141 -6.96 13.43 35.80
N THR A 142 -6.15 14.48 35.80
CA THR A 142 -5.46 14.98 34.60
C THR A 142 -4.01 15.25 34.94
N LEU A 143 -3.11 14.69 34.14
CA LEU A 143 -1.68 14.93 34.22
C LEU A 143 -1.18 15.39 32.87
N THR A 144 -0.50 16.53 32.85
CA THR A 144 0.29 16.98 31.71
C THR A 144 1.76 16.76 32.00
N SER A 145 2.49 16.28 31.01
CA SER A 145 3.93 16.08 31.09
C SER A 145 4.65 17.36 31.47
N ALA A 146 5.60 17.25 32.39
CA ALA A 146 6.52 18.31 32.79
C ALA A 146 7.90 18.14 32.13
N LEU A 147 8.05 17.16 31.24
CA LEU A 147 9.30 16.89 30.54
C LEU A 147 9.54 17.88 29.40
N PRO A 148 10.80 18.19 29.07
CA PRO A 148 11.12 19.06 27.95
C PRO A 148 10.58 18.49 26.63
N ASN A 149 9.92 19.34 25.82
CA ASN A 149 9.39 18.99 24.50
C ASN A 149 8.33 17.86 24.51
N SER A 150 7.64 17.67 25.64
CA SER A 150 6.52 16.74 25.77
C SER A 150 5.31 17.49 26.30
N THR A 151 4.21 17.48 25.55
CA THR A 151 2.88 17.96 26.00
C THR A 151 1.92 16.80 26.20
N THR A 152 2.46 15.59 26.39
CA THR A 152 1.67 14.38 26.63
C THR A 152 0.71 14.60 27.79
N GLU A 153 -0.58 14.41 27.53
CA GLU A 153 -1.67 14.65 28.46
C GLU A 153 -2.42 13.34 28.71
N ILE A 154 -2.66 13.03 29.98
CA ILE A 154 -3.26 11.79 30.44
C ILE A 154 -4.49 12.16 31.24
N VAL A 155 -5.64 11.76 30.73
CA VAL A 155 -6.95 12.05 31.33
C VAL A 155 -7.61 10.75 31.73
N LEU A 156 -7.90 10.64 33.03
CA LEU A 156 -8.67 9.54 33.59
C LEU A 156 -10.13 9.97 33.81
N PRO A 157 -11.10 9.08 33.54
CA PRO A 157 -12.51 9.34 33.76
C PRO A 157 -12.84 9.36 35.26
N LEU A 158 -14.08 9.72 35.59
CA LEU A 158 -14.54 9.70 36.98
C LEU A 158 -14.50 8.28 37.56
N VAL A 159 -13.74 8.10 38.63
CA VAL A 159 -13.75 6.90 39.48
C VAL A 159 -14.66 7.08 40.69
N PRO A 160 -15.38 6.02 41.09
CA PRO A 160 -16.33 6.05 42.22
C PRO A 160 -15.65 6.00 43.59
N HIS A 161 -14.39 5.56 43.66
CA HIS A 161 -13.64 5.37 44.91
C HIS A 161 -12.26 6.02 44.83
N GLU A 162 -11.66 6.27 46.00
CA GLU A 162 -10.27 6.74 46.07
C GLU A 162 -9.34 5.71 45.43
N THR A 163 -8.68 6.13 44.37
CA THR A 163 -7.90 5.26 43.50
C THR A 163 -6.46 5.75 43.50
N THR A 164 -5.50 4.85 43.66
CA THR A 164 -4.08 5.18 43.55
C THR A 164 -3.60 4.89 42.14
N ILE A 165 -3.02 5.89 41.50
CA ILE A 165 -2.44 5.78 40.16
C ILE A 165 -0.95 6.03 40.21
N THR A 166 -0.21 5.26 39.41
CA THR A 166 1.20 5.52 39.07
C THR A 166 1.31 5.71 37.58
N ILE A 167 1.82 6.87 37.18
CA ILE A 167 2.13 7.19 35.80
C ILE A 167 3.63 7.39 35.66
N ILE A 168 4.22 6.79 34.63
CA ILE A 168 5.60 7.07 34.21
C ILE A 168 5.60 7.45 32.74
N ILE A 169 6.17 8.61 32.40
CA ILE A 169 6.31 9.12 31.04
C ILE A 169 7.78 9.06 30.65
N PHE A 170 8.05 8.50 29.47
CA PHE A 170 9.39 8.42 28.87
C PHE A 170 9.41 9.07 27.48
N THR A 171 10.32 10.02 27.26
CA THR A 171 10.48 10.72 25.97
C THR A 171 11.49 10.06 25.03
N THR A 172 12.21 9.03 25.49
CA THR A 172 13.34 8.42 24.75
C THR A 172 13.20 6.91 24.53
N LEU A 173 12.15 6.28 25.08
CA LEU A 173 11.93 4.85 24.92
C LEU A 173 11.56 4.46 23.48
N ASP A 174 11.19 5.43 22.63
CA ASP A 174 11.00 5.25 21.19
C ASP A 174 12.26 4.68 20.49
N LYS A 175 13.45 5.02 21.00
CA LYS A 175 14.75 4.55 20.49
C LYS A 175 15.27 3.30 21.19
N VAL A 176 14.68 2.93 22.33
CA VAL A 176 15.09 1.79 23.17
C VAL A 176 14.26 0.56 22.84
N LEU A 177 12.94 0.72 22.74
CA LEU A 177 12.02 -0.38 22.51
C LEU A 177 12.02 -0.81 21.04
N PRO A 178 11.83 -2.11 20.77
CA PRO A 178 11.71 -2.58 19.41
C PRO A 178 10.38 -2.09 18.84
N SER A 179 10.38 -1.55 17.62
CA SER A 179 9.14 -1.27 16.91
C SER A 179 8.49 -2.54 16.30
N GLN A 180 9.17 -3.69 16.43
CA GLN A 180 8.76 -4.99 15.90
C GLN A 180 8.47 -5.97 17.04
N GLY A 181 7.36 -6.71 16.95
CA GLY A 181 7.24 -8.00 17.62
C GLY A 181 8.15 -9.01 16.92
N THR A 182 8.70 -9.97 17.67
CA THR A 182 9.73 -10.92 17.21
C THR A 182 9.37 -11.79 15.99
N ASN A 183 8.16 -11.69 15.43
CA ASN A 183 7.64 -12.56 14.39
C ASN A 183 7.01 -11.88 13.16
N ASP A 184 7.03 -10.54 13.06
CA ASP A 184 6.31 -9.84 11.98
C ASP A 184 7.24 -8.99 11.10
N SER A 185 7.93 -9.66 10.17
CA SER A 185 8.72 -9.07 9.07
C SER A 185 7.90 -8.23 8.07
N ARG A 186 6.63 -7.95 8.39
CA ARG A 186 5.60 -7.36 7.51
C ARG A 186 5.48 -5.84 7.58
N LYS A 187 6.15 -5.20 8.55
CA LYS A 187 6.11 -3.75 8.82
C LYS A 187 7.54 -3.19 8.81
N SER A 188 8.22 -3.24 7.67
CA SER A 188 9.65 -2.91 7.55
C SER A 188 10.02 -1.47 7.91
N ASP A 189 9.07 -0.61 8.29
CA ASP A 189 9.34 0.79 8.60
C ASP A 189 8.39 1.39 9.65
N VAL A 190 7.62 0.59 10.40
CA VAL A 190 6.78 1.13 11.49
C VAL A 190 7.67 1.54 12.65
N ARG A 191 7.46 2.74 13.19
CA ARG A 191 8.28 3.36 14.23
C ARG A 191 7.40 3.86 15.36
N ILE A 192 7.93 3.80 16.58
CA ILE A 192 7.34 4.50 17.72
C ILE A 192 7.49 6.01 17.46
N ASN A 193 6.40 6.76 17.58
CA ASN A 193 6.37 8.18 17.24
C ASN A 193 5.63 9.00 18.31
N GLY A 194 6.21 9.04 19.49
CA GLY A 194 5.70 9.74 20.65
C GLY A 194 6.27 9.15 21.94
N ASP A 195 5.85 9.73 23.06
CA ASP A 195 6.25 9.26 24.38
C ASP A 195 5.73 7.83 24.66
N VAL A 196 6.42 7.12 25.54
CA VAL A 196 5.95 5.85 26.10
C VAL A 196 5.44 6.12 27.51
N VAL A 197 4.20 5.74 27.77
CA VAL A 197 3.51 6.02 29.04
C VAL A 197 3.14 4.72 29.72
N VAL A 198 3.67 4.50 30.92
CA VAL A 198 3.30 3.37 31.78
C VAL A 198 2.23 3.84 32.74
N VAL A 199 1.06 3.20 32.72
CA VAL A 199 -0.04 3.51 33.65
C VAL A 199 -0.38 2.28 34.49
N LYS A 200 -0.27 2.42 35.81
CA LYS A 200 -0.68 1.39 36.79
C LYS A 200 -1.73 1.97 37.73
N VAL A 201 -2.82 1.23 37.91
CA VAL A 201 -3.95 1.61 38.75
C VAL A 201 -4.40 0.38 39.52
N ASN A 202 -4.80 0.57 40.78
CA ASN A 202 -5.29 -0.51 41.65
C ASN A 202 -6.71 -1.01 41.30
N GLU A 203 -7.40 -0.37 40.36
CA GLU A 203 -8.72 -0.73 39.86
C GLU A 203 -8.74 -0.87 38.33
N THR A 204 -9.71 -1.62 37.80
CA THR A 204 -9.94 -1.72 36.35
C THR A 204 -10.63 -0.46 35.84
N LEU A 205 -9.91 0.35 35.08
CA LEU A 205 -10.46 1.55 34.44
C LEU A 205 -10.89 1.28 33.00
N ASN A 206 -12.05 1.82 32.65
CA ASN A 206 -12.51 1.89 31.27
C ASN A 206 -12.39 3.33 30.78
N ASN A 207 -11.90 3.55 29.56
CA ASN A 207 -11.82 4.85 28.88
C ASN A 207 -10.76 5.81 29.43
N ILE A 208 -9.50 5.36 29.50
CA ILE A 208 -8.36 6.25 29.71
C ILE A 208 -8.04 6.95 28.38
N SER A 209 -7.89 8.27 28.43
CA SER A 209 -7.53 9.09 27.26
C SER A 209 -6.09 9.56 27.39
N LEU A 210 -5.25 9.17 26.42
CA LEU A 210 -3.84 9.54 26.34
C LEU A 210 -3.63 10.37 25.08
N THR A 211 -3.30 11.64 25.24
CA THR A 211 -2.97 12.53 24.11
C THR A 211 -1.47 12.67 24.01
N PHE A 212 -0.91 12.35 22.84
CA PHE A 212 0.52 12.38 22.57
C PHE A 212 0.84 13.41 21.50
N ASP A 213 2.04 13.99 21.61
CA ASP A 213 2.66 14.75 20.54
C ASP A 213 3.31 13.85 19.50
N ILE A 214 3.17 14.25 18.23
CA ILE A 214 3.84 13.57 17.12
C ILE A 214 5.25 14.13 17.00
N THR A 215 6.27 13.31 17.30
CA THR A 215 7.69 13.69 17.18
C THR A 215 8.13 13.87 15.73
N ASP A 216 7.66 13.00 14.83
CA ASP A 216 7.96 12.99 13.40
C ASP A 216 6.65 13.14 12.59
N GLN A 217 6.36 14.36 12.15
CA GLN A 217 5.17 14.69 11.36
C GLN A 217 5.20 14.12 9.94
N SER A 218 6.34 13.59 9.47
CA SER A 218 6.43 12.95 8.15
C SER A 218 5.72 11.58 8.14
N LEU A 219 5.60 10.94 9.31
CA LEU A 219 4.94 9.66 9.46
C LEU A 219 3.41 9.79 9.45
N GLY A 220 2.72 8.75 8.99
CA GLY A 220 1.27 8.65 8.89
C GLY A 220 0.69 7.42 9.58
N ASN A 221 -0.63 7.24 9.43
CA ASN A 221 -1.38 6.07 9.92
C ASN A 221 -1.12 5.72 11.39
N PRO A 222 -1.47 6.61 12.33
CA PRO A 222 -1.23 6.36 13.74
C PRO A 222 -2.04 5.17 14.26
N GLN A 223 -1.38 4.34 15.06
CA GLN A 223 -1.97 3.23 15.80
C GLN A 223 -1.64 3.41 17.28
N CYS A 224 -2.68 3.51 18.11
CA CYS A 224 -2.56 3.44 19.55
C CYS A 224 -2.34 1.98 19.94
N VAL A 225 -1.22 1.70 20.61
CA VAL A 225 -0.83 0.34 20.98
C VAL A 225 -0.33 0.27 22.40
N PHE A 226 -0.29 -0.95 22.93
CA PHE A 226 0.35 -1.28 24.18
C PHE A 226 1.28 -2.49 24.00
N TRP A 227 2.26 -2.64 24.89
CA TRP A 227 3.13 -3.80 24.85
C TRP A 227 2.44 -5.02 25.48
N ASN A 228 2.22 -6.07 24.70
CA ASN A 228 1.63 -7.32 25.18
C ASN A 228 2.73 -8.34 25.51
N PHE A 229 3.04 -8.50 26.80
CA PHE A 229 4.08 -9.43 27.27
C PHE A 229 3.78 -10.91 26.97
N ASN A 230 2.52 -11.30 26.78
CA ASN A 230 2.18 -12.69 26.43
C ASN A 230 2.53 -13.00 24.97
N LEU A 231 2.38 -12.00 24.09
CA LEU A 231 2.64 -12.13 22.66
C LEU A 231 4.03 -11.61 22.26
N ASN A 232 4.75 -10.94 23.17
CA ASN A 232 6.00 -10.22 22.92
C ASN A 232 5.92 -9.31 21.69
N THR A 233 4.82 -8.55 21.57
CA THR A 233 4.57 -7.62 20.47
C THR A 233 3.71 -6.45 20.93
N TRP A 234 3.76 -5.35 20.18
CA TRP A 234 2.78 -4.28 20.24
C TRP A 234 1.41 -4.78 19.77
N ASP A 235 0.38 -4.48 20.56
CA ASP A 235 -1.01 -4.88 20.34
C ASP A 235 -1.91 -3.64 20.41
N SER A 236 -2.95 -3.57 19.58
CA SER A 236 -3.92 -2.47 19.56
C SER A 236 -5.26 -2.84 20.20
N THR A 237 -5.40 -4.05 20.73
CA THR A 237 -6.65 -4.56 21.29
C THR A 237 -7.12 -3.68 22.46
N GLY A 238 -8.37 -3.20 22.39
CA GLY A 238 -8.95 -2.34 23.43
C GLY A 238 -8.56 -0.86 23.35
N CYS A 239 -7.71 -0.46 22.38
CA CYS A 239 -7.32 0.93 22.15
C CYS A 239 -7.87 1.47 20.82
N LYS A 240 -8.31 2.72 20.81
CA LYS A 240 -8.85 3.41 19.62
C LYS A 240 -8.18 4.76 19.44
N VAL A 241 -7.88 5.08 18.17
CA VAL A 241 -7.31 6.37 17.78
C VAL A 241 -8.44 7.36 17.54
N LYS A 242 -8.38 8.51 18.20
CA LYS A 242 -9.25 9.67 17.99
C LYS A 242 -8.39 10.81 17.46
N ARG A 243 -8.57 11.10 16.16
CA ARG A 243 -7.75 12.11 15.49
C ARG A 243 -8.31 13.50 15.79
N ASN A 244 -7.51 14.35 16.44
CA ASN A 244 -7.83 15.77 16.59
C ASN A 244 -7.20 16.58 15.46
N SER A 245 -7.82 17.71 15.14
CA SER A 245 -7.42 18.63 14.04
C SER A 245 -6.14 19.42 14.33
N THR A 246 -5.54 19.27 15.51
CA THR A 246 -4.45 20.10 16.04
C THR A 246 -3.05 19.49 15.93
N GLY A 247 -2.87 18.34 15.27
CA GLY A 247 -1.56 17.68 15.13
C GLY A 247 -1.20 16.74 16.28
N ASN A 248 -2.04 16.62 17.30
CA ASN A 248 -1.90 15.67 18.40
C ASN A 248 -2.75 14.43 18.16
N ILE A 249 -2.35 13.29 18.73
CA ILE A 249 -3.10 12.02 18.63
C ILE A 249 -3.65 11.67 19.99
N THR A 250 -4.96 11.49 20.09
CA THR A 250 -5.62 11.02 21.30
C THR A 250 -5.94 9.54 21.18
N CYS A 251 -5.53 8.75 22.16
CA CYS A 251 -5.76 7.32 22.29
C CYS A 251 -6.74 7.04 23.42
N GLU A 252 -7.86 6.41 23.11
CA GLU A 252 -8.84 5.95 24.11
C GLU A 252 -8.66 4.43 24.32
N CYS A 253 -8.21 4.03 25.51
CA CYS A 253 -7.95 2.62 25.87
C CYS A 253 -8.84 2.17 27.05
N ASN A 254 -9.20 0.88 27.09
CA ASN A 254 -10.05 0.29 28.14
C ASN A 254 -9.29 -0.58 29.15
N HIS A 255 -7.97 -0.42 29.24
CA HIS A 255 -7.11 -1.15 30.16
C HIS A 255 -5.95 -0.26 30.62
N THR A 256 -5.11 -0.77 31.53
CA THR A 256 -3.93 -0.09 32.09
C THR A 256 -2.67 -0.90 31.80
N THR A 257 -1.82 -0.40 30.89
CA THR A 257 -0.59 -1.07 30.43
C THR A 257 0.48 -0.03 30.05
N SER A 258 1.63 -0.46 29.53
CA SER A 258 2.58 0.43 28.85
C SER A 258 2.07 0.79 27.44
N PHE A 259 1.68 2.05 27.26
CA PHE A 259 1.14 2.60 26.03
C PHE A 259 2.20 3.32 25.20
N SER A 260 2.02 3.27 23.88
CA SER A 260 2.77 4.08 22.93
C SER A 260 1.99 4.25 21.61
N ILE A 261 2.48 5.12 20.73
CA ILE A 261 1.95 5.29 19.37
C ILE A 261 2.94 4.72 18.37
N LEU A 262 2.45 3.83 17.52
CA LEU A 262 3.16 3.40 16.31
C LEU A 262 2.66 4.19 15.10
N MET A 263 3.58 4.70 14.29
CA MET A 263 3.29 5.34 13.01
C MET A 263 4.11 4.72 11.90
N SER A 264 3.62 4.87 10.67
CA SER A 264 4.22 4.31 9.46
C SER A 264 4.66 5.44 8.53
N PRO A 265 5.85 5.40 7.92
CA PRO A 265 6.31 6.38 6.94
C PRO A 265 5.53 6.29 5.63
N PHE A 266 4.75 5.21 5.45
CA PHE A 266 3.75 5.13 4.40
C PHE A 266 2.53 5.97 4.78
N ASN A 267 2.68 7.30 4.66
CA ASN A 267 1.62 8.28 4.89
C ASN A 267 0.77 8.44 3.62
N ILE A 268 -0.10 7.46 3.35
CA ILE A 268 -1.13 7.60 2.34
C ILE A 268 -2.34 8.23 3.04
N ASP A 269 -2.64 9.50 2.73
CA ASP A 269 -3.79 10.20 3.30
C ASP A 269 -5.06 9.30 3.17
N PRO A 270 -5.79 9.05 4.27
CA PRO A 270 -7.01 8.23 4.21
C PRO A 270 -8.05 8.76 3.21
N ASN A 271 -8.13 10.08 3.00
CA ASN A 271 -8.99 10.69 1.98
C ASN A 271 -8.52 10.29 0.57
N TYR A 272 -7.21 10.21 0.37
CA TYR A 272 -6.61 9.81 -0.90
C TYR A 272 -6.79 8.32 -1.19
N ARG A 273 -6.61 7.44 -0.19
CA ARG A 273 -6.91 6.00 -0.35
C ARG A 273 -8.36 5.79 -0.77
N THR A 274 -9.27 6.57 -0.18
CA THR A 274 -10.70 6.54 -0.49
C THR A 274 -10.97 7.07 -1.90
N ALA A 275 -10.35 8.19 -2.31
CA ALA A 275 -10.48 8.73 -3.65
C ALA A 275 -9.97 7.76 -4.73
N LEU A 276 -8.82 7.12 -4.51
CA LEU A 276 -8.25 6.13 -5.43
C LEU A 276 -9.14 4.90 -5.56
N ALA A 277 -9.75 4.45 -4.44
CA ALA A 277 -10.72 3.36 -4.45
C ALA A 277 -11.95 3.73 -5.29
N TYR A 278 -12.53 4.93 -5.11
CA TYR A 278 -13.66 5.39 -5.93
C TYR A 278 -13.32 5.48 -7.41
N ILE A 279 -12.16 6.07 -7.76
CA ILE A 279 -11.68 6.15 -9.15
C ILE A 279 -11.53 4.75 -9.75
N THR A 280 -11.00 3.80 -8.99
CA THR A 280 -10.79 2.42 -9.44
C THR A 280 -12.11 1.69 -9.63
N TYR A 281 -13.01 1.69 -8.64
CA TYR A 281 -14.29 0.99 -8.73
C TYR A 281 -15.20 1.55 -9.82
N ILE A 282 -15.36 2.88 -9.89
CA ILE A 282 -16.19 3.53 -10.92
C ILE A 282 -15.57 3.30 -12.31
N GLY A 283 -14.25 3.47 -12.45
CA GLY A 283 -13.56 3.28 -13.72
C GLY A 283 -13.66 1.83 -14.21
N VAL A 284 -13.41 0.84 -13.34
CA VAL A 284 -13.53 -0.58 -13.67
C VAL A 284 -14.97 -0.93 -14.08
N ALA A 285 -15.99 -0.37 -13.43
CA ALA A 285 -17.38 -0.56 -13.84
C ALA A 285 -17.67 -0.03 -15.26
N ILE A 286 -17.21 1.19 -15.57
CA ILE A 286 -17.31 1.78 -16.92
C ILE A 286 -16.56 0.92 -17.95
N SER A 287 -15.38 0.44 -17.60
CA SER A 287 -14.55 -0.43 -18.43
C SER A 287 -15.23 -1.75 -18.73
N MET A 288 -15.81 -2.43 -17.73
CA MET A 288 -16.58 -3.67 -17.95
C MET A 288 -17.77 -3.45 -18.88
N ALA A 289 -18.57 -2.40 -18.67
CA ALA A 289 -19.69 -2.07 -19.55
C ALA A 289 -19.21 -1.82 -20.99
N SER A 290 -18.10 -1.09 -21.15
CA SER A 290 -17.51 -0.80 -22.46
C SER A 290 -17.00 -2.06 -23.17
N LEU A 291 -16.40 -3.01 -22.43
CA LEU A 291 -15.93 -4.29 -22.96
C LEU A 291 -17.09 -5.18 -23.42
N ILE A 292 -18.20 -5.19 -22.68
CA ILE A 292 -19.42 -5.93 -23.09
C ILE A 292 -19.96 -5.35 -24.41
N ILE A 293 -20.06 -4.02 -24.51
CA ILE A 293 -20.48 -3.34 -25.75
C ILE A 293 -19.52 -3.67 -26.90
N CYS A 294 -18.20 -3.65 -26.64
CA CYS A 294 -17.17 -4.00 -27.60
C CYS A 294 -17.38 -5.42 -28.17
N LEU A 295 -17.61 -6.40 -27.30
CA LEU A 295 -17.88 -7.79 -27.70
C LEU A 295 -19.18 -7.93 -28.53
N ILE A 296 -20.22 -7.17 -28.19
CA ILE A 296 -21.47 -7.14 -28.98
C ILE A 296 -21.22 -6.59 -30.38
N ILE A 297 -20.48 -5.47 -30.50
CA ILE A 297 -20.14 -4.87 -31.79
C ILE A 297 -19.31 -5.84 -32.65
N GLU A 298 -18.31 -6.48 -32.04
CA GLU A 298 -17.47 -7.47 -32.71
C GLU A 298 -18.29 -8.68 -33.20
N ALA A 299 -19.26 -9.14 -32.41
CA ALA A 299 -20.17 -10.22 -32.80
C ALA A 299 -21.04 -9.84 -34.02
N ILE A 300 -21.55 -8.60 -34.07
CA ILE A 300 -22.36 -8.09 -35.18
C ILE A 300 -21.52 -8.01 -36.46
N VAL A 301 -20.31 -7.47 -36.36
CA VAL A 301 -19.44 -7.20 -37.51
C VAL A 301 -18.65 -8.44 -37.97
N TRP A 302 -18.68 -9.52 -37.18
CA TRP A 302 -17.93 -10.76 -37.42
C TRP A 302 -18.11 -11.35 -38.83
N LYS A 303 -19.34 -11.31 -39.37
CA LYS A 303 -19.66 -11.85 -40.69
C LYS A 303 -19.01 -11.03 -41.82
N SER A 304 -18.90 -9.71 -41.66
CA SER A 304 -18.25 -8.81 -42.61
C SER A 304 -16.72 -8.99 -42.59
N VAL A 305 -16.17 -9.12 -41.38
CA VAL A 305 -14.71 -9.19 -41.13
C VAL A 305 -14.07 -10.50 -41.59
N ARG A 306 -14.81 -11.62 -41.55
CA ARG A 306 -14.30 -12.95 -41.93
C ARG A 306 -13.80 -13.03 -43.38
N ARG A 307 -14.20 -12.09 -44.25
CA ARG A 307 -13.83 -12.06 -45.67
C ARG A 307 -12.37 -11.65 -45.93
N ASN A 308 -11.72 -10.97 -44.99
CA ASN A 308 -10.33 -10.52 -45.15
C ASN A 308 -9.49 -11.06 -44.00
N ASP A 309 -8.48 -11.89 -44.32
CA ASP A 309 -7.65 -12.58 -43.32
C ASP A 309 -6.95 -11.63 -42.34
N THR A 310 -6.52 -10.43 -42.80
CA THR A 310 -5.90 -9.41 -41.93
C THR A 310 -6.88 -8.85 -40.92
N SER A 311 -8.07 -8.49 -41.42
CA SER A 311 -9.14 -7.96 -40.58
C SER A 311 -9.52 -9.02 -39.56
N TYR A 312 -9.70 -10.26 -40.01
CA TYR A 312 -10.04 -11.37 -39.16
C TYR A 312 -9.02 -11.59 -38.02
N MET A 313 -7.70 -11.62 -38.29
CA MET A 313 -6.70 -11.74 -37.21
C MET A 313 -6.74 -10.57 -36.20
N ARG A 314 -6.93 -9.34 -36.70
CA ARG A 314 -7.00 -8.14 -35.84
C ARG A 314 -8.21 -8.19 -34.90
N HIS A 315 -9.40 -8.49 -35.45
CA HIS A 315 -10.63 -8.60 -34.66
C HIS A 315 -10.61 -9.80 -33.72
N VAL A 316 -10.01 -10.93 -34.10
CA VAL A 316 -9.73 -12.04 -33.18
C VAL A 316 -8.88 -11.56 -32.00
N SER A 317 -7.83 -10.77 -32.24
CA SER A 317 -6.99 -10.24 -31.18
C SER A 317 -7.77 -9.28 -30.26
N ILE A 318 -8.58 -8.38 -30.83
CA ILE A 318 -9.44 -7.45 -30.06
C ILE A 318 -10.42 -8.21 -29.17
N VAL A 319 -11.09 -9.24 -29.69
CA VAL A 319 -12.01 -10.08 -28.91
C VAL A 319 -11.28 -10.77 -27.74
N ASN A 320 -10.11 -11.36 -27.98
CA ASN A 320 -9.37 -12.03 -26.91
C ASN A 320 -8.78 -11.06 -25.87
N ILE A 321 -8.34 -9.86 -26.29
CA ILE A 321 -7.98 -8.75 -25.40
C ILE A 321 -9.17 -8.38 -24.52
N ALA A 322 -10.34 -8.18 -25.13
CA ALA A 322 -11.54 -7.76 -24.43
C ALA A 322 -12.06 -8.83 -23.45
N VAL A 323 -12.09 -10.10 -23.86
CA VAL A 323 -12.47 -11.23 -22.99
C VAL A 323 -11.51 -11.37 -21.83
N SER A 324 -10.19 -11.32 -22.09
CA SER A 324 -9.19 -11.50 -21.03
C SER A 324 -9.26 -10.37 -20.00
N LEU A 325 -9.36 -9.10 -20.45
CA LEU A 325 -9.51 -7.98 -19.54
C LEU A 325 -10.85 -7.99 -18.79
N LEU A 326 -11.95 -8.43 -19.42
CA LEU A 326 -13.25 -8.55 -18.75
C LEU A 326 -13.18 -9.57 -17.61
N ILE A 327 -12.61 -10.76 -17.86
CA ILE A 327 -12.47 -11.79 -16.82
C ILE A 327 -11.53 -11.30 -15.71
N ALA A 328 -10.41 -10.66 -16.06
CA ALA A 328 -9.49 -10.10 -15.07
C ALA A 328 -10.18 -9.05 -14.17
N ASN A 329 -10.99 -8.15 -14.75
CA ASN A 329 -11.76 -7.16 -13.98
C ASN A 329 -12.82 -7.80 -13.08
N ILE A 330 -13.52 -8.85 -13.53
CA ILE A 330 -14.47 -9.59 -12.69
C ILE A 330 -13.74 -10.22 -11.51
N CYS A 331 -12.60 -10.88 -11.77
CA CYS A 331 -11.77 -11.45 -10.70
C CYS A 331 -11.26 -10.35 -9.75
N PHE A 332 -10.87 -9.18 -10.26
CA PHE A 332 -10.45 -8.03 -9.44
C PHE A 332 -11.52 -7.60 -8.44
N ILE A 333 -12.76 -7.44 -8.89
CA ILE A 333 -13.89 -7.08 -8.02
C ILE A 333 -14.17 -8.18 -6.99
N ILE A 334 -14.16 -9.44 -7.39
CA ILE A 334 -14.35 -10.57 -6.46
C ILE A 334 -13.23 -10.61 -5.41
N GLY A 335 -11.97 -10.41 -5.83
CA GLY A 335 -10.82 -10.37 -4.93
C GLY A 335 -10.90 -9.22 -3.93
N ALA A 336 -11.35 -8.05 -4.37
CA ALA A 336 -11.56 -6.90 -3.49
C ALA A 336 -12.69 -7.16 -2.48
N ALA A 337 -13.81 -7.75 -2.90
CA ALA A 337 -14.92 -8.10 -2.01
C ALA A 337 -14.52 -9.14 -0.94
N ILE A 338 -13.73 -10.15 -1.30
CA ILE A 338 -13.20 -11.14 -0.34
C ILE A 338 -12.28 -10.46 0.68
N ALA A 339 -11.43 -9.53 0.22
CA ALA A 339 -10.51 -8.80 1.07
C ALA A 339 -11.20 -7.87 2.09
N GLU A 340 -12.37 -7.32 1.73
CA GLU A 340 -13.19 -6.50 2.63
C GLU A 340 -13.98 -7.33 3.66
N GLN A 341 -14.42 -8.54 3.29
CA GLN A 341 -15.30 -9.36 4.12
C GLN A 341 -14.57 -10.25 5.16
N GLU A 342 -13.31 -10.64 4.91
CA GLU A 342 -12.56 -11.57 5.76
C GLU A 342 -11.21 -10.99 6.20
N GLN A 343 -11.06 -10.69 7.50
CA GLN A 343 -9.79 -10.27 8.11
C GLN A 343 -9.39 -11.25 9.24
N PRO A 344 -8.37 -12.11 9.04
CA PRO A 344 -7.48 -12.22 7.87
C PRO A 344 -8.11 -12.93 6.67
N THR A 345 -7.66 -12.57 5.46
CA THR A 345 -8.18 -13.11 4.19
C THR A 345 -8.03 -14.63 4.08
N SER A 346 -9.10 -15.37 3.74
CA SER A 346 -9.01 -16.83 3.57
C SER A 346 -8.18 -17.22 2.35
N VAL A 347 -7.10 -17.97 2.59
CA VAL A 347 -6.17 -18.45 1.54
C VAL A 347 -6.89 -19.29 0.49
N GLY A 348 -7.89 -20.09 0.90
CA GLY A 348 -8.62 -21.00 0.01
C GLY A 348 -9.47 -20.31 -1.06
N ARG A 349 -10.14 -19.20 -0.75
CA ARG A 349 -11.01 -18.48 -1.72
C ARG A 349 -10.23 -17.47 -2.56
N CYS A 350 -9.18 -16.91 -1.98
CA CYS A 350 -8.35 -15.91 -2.63
C CYS A 350 -7.41 -16.51 -3.68
N SER A 351 -6.94 -17.75 -3.48
CA SER A 351 -5.96 -18.41 -4.38
C SER A 351 -6.46 -18.57 -5.83
N PRO A 352 -7.68 -19.10 -6.10
CA PRO A 352 -8.17 -19.21 -7.48
C PRO A 352 -8.34 -17.84 -8.14
N VAL A 353 -8.83 -16.85 -7.40
CA VAL A 353 -9.05 -15.48 -7.89
C VAL A 353 -7.74 -14.84 -8.34
N VAL A 354 -6.69 -14.94 -7.52
CA VAL A 354 -5.36 -14.41 -7.85
C VAL A 354 -4.74 -15.16 -9.04
N PHE A 355 -4.93 -16.48 -9.14
CA PHE A 355 -4.46 -17.26 -10.29
C PHE A 355 -5.12 -16.79 -11.59
N PHE A 356 -6.45 -16.67 -11.62
CA PHE A 356 -7.17 -16.21 -12.81
C PHE A 356 -6.82 -14.77 -13.16
N MET A 357 -6.72 -13.87 -12.17
CA MET A 357 -6.25 -12.50 -12.43
C MET A 357 -4.87 -12.49 -13.08
N HIS A 358 -3.90 -13.20 -12.50
CA HIS A 358 -2.53 -13.26 -13.03
C HIS A 358 -2.51 -13.80 -14.47
N PHE A 359 -3.19 -14.92 -14.71
CA PHE A 359 -3.26 -15.54 -16.03
C PHE A 359 -3.90 -14.62 -17.09
N PHE A 360 -5.07 -14.03 -16.79
CA PHE A 360 -5.79 -13.22 -17.77
C PHE A 360 -5.16 -11.85 -18.00
N TYR A 361 -4.54 -11.22 -16.99
CA TYR A 361 -3.73 -10.02 -17.21
C TYR A 361 -2.49 -10.33 -18.06
N LEU A 362 -1.81 -11.46 -17.87
CA LEU A 362 -0.73 -11.87 -18.78
C LEU A 362 -1.27 -12.14 -20.20
N ALA A 363 -2.36 -12.88 -20.34
CA ALA A 363 -2.99 -13.15 -21.63
C ALA A 363 -3.33 -11.85 -22.38
N LEU A 364 -3.86 -10.85 -21.67
CA LEU A 364 -4.08 -9.51 -22.21
C LEU A 364 -2.81 -8.94 -22.86
N PHE A 365 -1.67 -8.94 -22.16
CA PHE A 365 -0.39 -8.46 -22.71
C PHE A 365 0.08 -9.26 -23.93
N PHE A 366 0.02 -10.60 -23.87
CA PHE A 366 0.44 -11.42 -25.00
C PHE A 366 -0.46 -11.23 -26.22
N TRP A 367 -1.77 -11.00 -26.06
CA TRP A 367 -2.65 -10.65 -27.17
C TRP A 367 -2.39 -9.23 -27.70
N MET A 368 -2.02 -8.27 -26.84
CA MET A 368 -1.55 -6.94 -27.28
C MET A 368 -0.25 -7.05 -28.09
N LEU A 369 0.70 -7.91 -27.67
CA LEU A 369 1.91 -8.23 -28.43
C LEU A 369 1.57 -8.81 -29.81
N MET A 370 0.65 -9.79 -29.86
CA MET A 370 0.23 -10.38 -31.15
C MET A 370 -0.42 -9.34 -32.08
N SER A 371 -1.19 -8.40 -31.52
CA SER A 371 -1.78 -7.29 -32.29
C SER A 371 -0.69 -6.35 -32.84
N ALA A 372 0.31 -6.00 -32.03
CA ALA A 372 1.45 -5.19 -32.46
C ALA A 372 2.28 -5.90 -33.55
N LEU A 373 2.62 -7.16 -33.35
CA LEU A 373 3.37 -7.98 -34.33
C LEU A 373 2.59 -8.15 -35.64
N LEU A 374 1.27 -8.29 -35.59
CA LEU A 374 0.42 -8.34 -36.79
C LEU A 374 0.52 -7.04 -37.60
N LEU A 375 0.51 -5.89 -36.92
CA LEU A 375 0.67 -4.58 -37.56
C LEU A 375 2.09 -4.40 -38.14
N PHE A 376 3.12 -4.84 -37.41
CA PHE A 376 4.50 -4.87 -37.90
C PHE A 376 4.64 -5.72 -39.17
N TYR A 377 4.16 -6.98 -39.12
CA TYR A 377 4.20 -7.91 -40.23
C TYR A 377 3.54 -7.32 -41.48
N ARG A 378 2.36 -6.70 -41.35
CA ARG A 378 1.66 -6.08 -42.47
C ARG A 378 2.33 -4.83 -43.02
N THR A 379 3.02 -4.06 -42.17
CA THR A 379 3.68 -2.81 -42.59
C THR A 379 5.03 -3.06 -43.25
N VAL A 380 5.79 -4.03 -42.74
CA VAL A 380 7.18 -4.28 -43.15
C VAL A 380 7.30 -5.47 -44.11
N MET A 381 6.59 -6.57 -43.87
CA MET A 381 6.71 -7.83 -44.62
C MET A 381 5.64 -7.95 -45.71
N VAL A 382 5.47 -6.91 -46.54
CA VAL A 382 4.40 -6.77 -47.54
C VAL A 382 4.37 -7.91 -48.58
N LEU A 383 5.51 -8.58 -48.80
CA LEU A 383 5.68 -9.66 -49.79
C LEU A 383 5.65 -11.07 -49.16
N SER A 384 5.70 -11.18 -47.83
CA SER A 384 5.62 -12.47 -47.14
C SER A 384 4.15 -12.82 -46.92
N GLN A 385 3.74 -14.04 -47.29
CA GLN A 385 2.35 -14.49 -47.11
C GLN A 385 2.29 -15.76 -46.26
N MET A 386 2.10 -15.57 -44.96
CA MET A 386 1.85 -16.65 -44.03
C MET A 386 0.38 -17.08 -44.09
N SER A 387 0.11 -18.39 -44.11
CA SER A 387 -1.26 -18.92 -44.13
C SER A 387 -2.01 -18.55 -42.85
N ARG A 388 -3.32 -18.27 -42.95
CA ARG A 388 -4.21 -17.98 -41.81
C ARG A 388 -4.14 -19.02 -40.69
N ALA A 389 -4.11 -20.30 -41.04
CA ALA A 389 -4.06 -21.39 -40.06
C ALA A 389 -2.80 -21.30 -39.17
N LYS A 390 -1.63 -21.11 -39.79
CA LYS A 390 -0.36 -20.92 -39.05
C LYS A 390 -0.40 -19.67 -38.16
N MET A 391 -0.99 -18.57 -38.62
CA MET A 391 -1.10 -17.33 -37.81
C MET A 391 -1.98 -17.55 -36.58
N MET A 392 -3.08 -18.28 -36.73
CA MET A 392 -3.96 -18.63 -35.61
C MET A 392 -3.25 -19.53 -34.59
N VAL A 393 -2.55 -20.58 -35.04
CA VAL A 393 -1.83 -21.47 -34.11
C VAL A 393 -0.80 -20.70 -33.31
N ILE A 394 0.02 -19.87 -33.97
CA ILE A 394 1.01 -19.02 -33.27
C ILE A 394 0.32 -18.05 -32.31
N ALA A 395 -0.76 -17.40 -32.73
CA ALA A 395 -1.48 -16.42 -31.91
C ALA A 395 -2.10 -17.05 -30.65
N PHE A 396 -2.74 -18.22 -30.74
CA PHE A 396 -3.34 -18.87 -29.58
C PHE A 396 -2.29 -19.52 -28.66
N MET A 397 -1.23 -20.12 -29.23
CA MET A 397 -0.12 -20.66 -28.45
C MET A 397 0.62 -19.56 -27.68
N SER A 398 0.87 -18.42 -28.32
CA SER A 398 1.50 -17.27 -27.66
C SER A 398 0.54 -16.54 -26.72
N GLY A 399 -0.73 -16.36 -27.12
CA GLY A 399 -1.73 -15.55 -26.43
C GLY A 399 -2.30 -16.17 -25.16
N TYR A 400 -2.30 -17.51 -25.06
CA TYR A 400 -2.77 -18.23 -23.86
C TYR A 400 -1.77 -19.25 -23.33
N GLY A 401 -1.06 -19.96 -24.21
CA GLY A 401 -0.10 -21.00 -23.80
C GLY A 401 1.06 -20.44 -22.98
N ALA A 402 1.72 -19.37 -23.46
CA ALA A 402 2.81 -18.72 -22.72
C ALA A 402 2.35 -18.11 -21.37
N PRO A 403 1.25 -17.32 -21.30
CA PRO A 403 0.68 -16.87 -20.01
C PRO A 403 0.38 -18.00 -19.03
N LEU A 404 -0.22 -19.11 -19.50
CA LEU A 404 -0.55 -20.25 -18.66
C LEU A 404 0.70 -20.90 -18.08
N LEU A 405 1.72 -21.09 -18.91
CA LEU A 405 3.00 -21.65 -18.49
C LEU A 405 3.65 -20.78 -17.42
N ILE A 406 3.70 -19.46 -17.63
CA ILE A 406 4.25 -18.51 -16.64
C ILE A 406 3.47 -18.58 -15.33
N ALA A 407 2.13 -18.55 -15.39
CA ALA A 407 1.29 -18.60 -14.20
C ALA A 407 1.48 -19.90 -13.39
N VAL A 408 1.52 -21.05 -14.07
CA VAL A 408 1.74 -22.37 -13.45
C VAL A 408 3.14 -22.47 -12.82
N ILE A 409 4.18 -22.05 -13.54
CA ILE A 409 5.56 -22.03 -13.01
C ILE A 409 5.66 -21.10 -11.80
N THR A 410 4.97 -19.95 -11.83
CA THR A 410 4.96 -19.02 -10.70
C THR A 410 4.37 -19.69 -9.47
N VAL A 411 3.20 -20.33 -9.59
CA VAL A 411 2.57 -21.08 -8.48
C VAL A 411 3.46 -22.23 -8.00
N ALA A 412 4.12 -22.97 -8.91
CA ALA A 412 4.98 -24.09 -8.55
C ALA A 412 6.29 -23.65 -7.86
N SER A 413 6.86 -22.52 -8.26
CA SER A 413 8.12 -22.00 -7.70
C SER A 413 7.94 -21.24 -6.38
N THR A 414 6.76 -20.66 -6.14
CA THR A 414 6.43 -20.01 -4.87
C THR A 414 5.77 -21.03 -3.95
N ALA A 415 6.53 -21.62 -3.03
CA ALA A 415 6.11 -22.70 -2.13
C ALA A 415 4.68 -22.51 -1.55
N GLY A 416 3.71 -23.20 -2.16
CA GLY A 416 2.31 -23.27 -1.75
C GLY A 416 1.48 -21.97 -1.85
N PRO A 417 0.13 -22.06 -1.76
CA PRO A 417 -0.80 -20.92 -1.87
C PRO A 417 -0.51 -19.76 -0.89
N GLN A 418 0.13 -20.05 0.25
CA GLN A 418 0.40 -19.08 1.30
C GLN A 418 1.43 -18.00 0.91
N ASN A 419 2.34 -18.30 -0.02
CA ASN A 419 3.40 -17.37 -0.43
C ASN A 419 3.15 -16.76 -1.82
N TYR A 420 2.23 -17.32 -2.61
CA TYR A 420 1.80 -16.75 -3.88
C TYR A 420 0.91 -15.50 -3.70
N ILE A 421 0.10 -15.48 -2.64
CA ILE A 421 -0.86 -14.41 -2.30
C ILE A 421 -0.22 -13.36 -1.38
N SER A 422 -0.61 -12.09 -1.55
CA SER A 422 -0.23 -11.00 -0.68
C SER A 422 -0.80 -11.18 0.73
N LYS A 423 0.06 -11.03 1.75
CA LYS A 423 -0.32 -11.12 3.17
C LYS A 423 -0.88 -9.80 3.73
N GLN A 424 -1.05 -8.76 2.91
CA GLN A 424 -1.50 -7.42 3.31
C GLN A 424 -3.04 -7.25 3.30
N ASN A 425 -3.79 -8.30 3.64
CA ASN A 425 -5.26 -8.31 3.51
C ASN A 425 -5.77 -7.89 2.12
N ALA A 426 -5.11 -8.36 1.05
CA ALA A 426 -5.49 -8.07 -0.33
C ALA A 426 -5.35 -9.32 -1.19
N CYS A 427 -6.35 -9.62 -2.02
CA CYS A 427 -6.29 -10.73 -2.98
C CYS A 427 -5.49 -10.37 -4.22
N TRP A 428 -4.16 -10.32 -4.05
CA TRP A 428 -3.20 -9.98 -5.09
C TRP A 428 -1.91 -10.83 -5.00
N LEU A 429 -1.05 -10.74 -6.02
CA LEU A 429 0.27 -11.38 -6.05
C LEU A 429 1.20 -10.81 -4.97
N ASN A 430 1.99 -11.68 -4.33
CA ASN A 430 2.94 -11.29 -3.28
C ASN A 430 4.20 -10.61 -3.85
N TRP A 431 4.59 -9.46 -3.29
CA TRP A 431 5.83 -8.74 -3.65
C TRP A 431 6.99 -9.03 -2.69
N ASN A 432 6.72 -9.10 -1.38
CA ASN A 432 7.75 -9.03 -0.34
C ASN A 432 8.53 -10.32 -0.13
N GLU A 433 7.86 -11.46 0.04
CA GLU A 433 8.52 -12.71 0.45
C GLU A 433 8.91 -13.57 -0.76
N SER A 434 7.94 -13.84 -1.65
CA SER A 434 8.15 -14.74 -2.81
C SER A 434 8.50 -14.02 -4.09
N LYS A 435 8.35 -12.68 -4.12
CA LYS A 435 8.47 -11.84 -5.32
C LYS A 435 7.62 -12.34 -6.50
N ALA A 436 6.50 -13.05 -6.22
CA ALA A 436 5.60 -13.59 -7.23
C ALA A 436 5.10 -12.53 -8.24
N LEU A 437 4.91 -11.29 -7.77
CA LEU A 437 4.51 -10.17 -8.63
C LEU A 437 5.53 -9.87 -9.75
N LEU A 438 6.82 -10.18 -9.58
CA LEU A 438 7.81 -10.02 -10.65
C LEU A 438 7.54 -10.93 -11.85
N ALA A 439 6.94 -12.11 -11.63
CA ALA A 439 6.57 -13.02 -12.72
C ALA A 439 5.47 -12.44 -13.62
N PHE A 440 4.74 -11.44 -13.13
CA PHE A 440 3.80 -10.64 -13.92
C PHE A 440 4.47 -9.39 -14.52
N VAL A 441 5.16 -8.61 -13.68
CA VAL A 441 5.71 -7.29 -14.05
C VAL A 441 6.80 -7.40 -15.12
N ILE A 442 7.73 -8.35 -15.00
CA ILE A 442 8.85 -8.48 -15.94
C ILE A 442 8.34 -8.80 -17.37
N PRO A 443 7.48 -9.82 -17.59
CA PRO A 443 6.89 -10.07 -18.90
C PRO A 443 6.06 -8.89 -19.42
N ALA A 444 5.23 -8.29 -18.57
CA ALA A 444 4.39 -7.16 -18.97
C ALA A 444 5.23 -5.98 -19.49
N LEU A 445 6.25 -5.56 -18.74
CA LEU A 445 7.11 -4.45 -19.15
C LEU A 445 7.96 -4.77 -20.39
N THR A 446 8.42 -6.01 -20.52
CA THR A 446 9.12 -6.47 -21.72
C THR A 446 8.23 -6.35 -22.95
N ILE A 447 6.96 -6.76 -22.83
CA ILE A 447 5.97 -6.65 -23.92
C ILE A 447 5.67 -5.19 -24.24
N VAL A 448 5.48 -4.34 -23.23
CA VAL A 448 5.26 -2.89 -23.41
C VAL A 448 6.42 -2.25 -24.17
N ALA A 449 7.67 -2.61 -23.83
CA ALA A 449 8.86 -2.12 -24.54
C ALA A 449 8.90 -2.59 -26.00
N ILE A 450 8.61 -3.87 -26.26
CA ILE A 450 8.54 -4.40 -27.64
C ILE A 450 7.46 -3.69 -28.45
N ASN A 451 6.26 -3.50 -27.86
CA ASN A 451 5.16 -2.79 -28.51
C ASN A 451 5.51 -1.33 -28.83
N LEU A 452 6.25 -0.66 -27.95
CA LEU A 452 6.76 0.69 -28.18
C LEU A 452 7.71 0.73 -29.39
N VAL A 453 8.64 -0.22 -29.50
CA VAL A 453 9.56 -0.32 -30.66
C VAL A 453 8.77 -0.57 -31.94
N VAL A 454 7.81 -1.50 -31.92
CA VAL A 454 6.94 -1.78 -33.07
C VAL A 454 6.17 -0.54 -33.51
N LEU A 455 5.59 0.20 -32.56
CA LEU A 455 4.87 1.45 -32.83
C LEU A 455 5.78 2.46 -33.52
N ILE A 456 7.01 2.67 -33.03
CA ILE A 456 7.98 3.59 -33.63
C ILE A 456 8.30 3.20 -35.07
N VAL A 457 8.55 1.90 -35.35
CA VAL A 457 8.86 1.44 -36.71
C VAL A 457 7.68 1.62 -37.66
N VAL A 458 6.46 1.29 -37.21
CA VAL A 458 5.24 1.45 -38.02
C VAL A 458 5.01 2.93 -38.33
N LEU A 459 5.12 3.82 -37.34
CA LEU A 459 5.00 5.26 -37.53
C LEU A 459 6.04 5.79 -38.52
N TYR A 460 7.30 5.40 -38.36
CA TYR A 460 8.38 5.79 -39.27
C TYR A 460 8.10 5.36 -40.72
N LYS A 461 7.66 4.11 -40.94
CA LYS A 461 7.33 3.60 -42.28
C LYS A 461 6.08 4.25 -42.87
N MET A 462 5.06 4.53 -42.06
CA MET A 462 3.85 5.24 -42.51
C MET A 462 4.17 6.66 -42.96
N LEU A 463 4.98 7.38 -42.19
CA LEU A 463 5.44 8.73 -42.54
C LEU A 463 6.32 8.71 -43.79
N SER A 464 7.25 7.74 -43.90
CA SER A 464 8.13 7.60 -45.06
C SER A 464 7.37 7.31 -46.37
N ARG A 465 6.20 6.65 -46.30
CA ARG A 465 5.33 6.40 -47.46
C ARG A 465 4.47 7.61 -47.85
N GLY A 466 4.19 8.52 -46.91
CA GLY A 466 3.39 9.73 -47.13
C GLY A 466 4.15 10.87 -47.81
N VAL A 467 5.48 10.83 -47.86
CA VAL A 467 6.34 11.88 -48.43
C VAL A 467 6.36 11.89 -49.98
N GLY A 468 5.68 10.93 -50.64
CA GLY A 468 5.61 10.85 -52.10
C GLY A 468 4.38 11.47 -52.77
N ALA A 469 3.45 12.09 -52.04
CA ALA A 469 2.24 12.71 -52.59
C ALA A 469 2.15 14.20 -52.20
N GLU A 470 1.86 15.04 -53.17
CA GLU A 470 2.08 16.49 -53.21
C GLU A 470 1.55 17.37 -52.04
N THR A 471 2.42 18.30 -51.64
CA THR A 471 2.28 19.72 -51.19
C THR A 471 1.26 20.19 -50.13
N GLN A 472 1.80 20.85 -49.07
CA GLN A 472 1.25 21.78 -48.05
C GLN A 472 0.72 21.23 -46.69
N PRO A 473 0.63 22.08 -45.65
CA PRO A 473 1.70 22.46 -44.72
C PRO A 473 2.08 21.26 -43.82
N ALA A 474 3.17 20.60 -44.20
CA ALA A 474 3.47 19.23 -43.81
C ALA A 474 3.68 19.01 -42.30
N GLU A 475 4.20 19.99 -41.55
CA GLU A 475 4.64 19.76 -40.17
C GLU A 475 3.48 19.67 -39.17
N LYS A 476 2.52 20.62 -39.21
CA LYS A 476 1.35 20.60 -38.30
C LYS A 476 0.40 19.45 -38.61
N HIS A 477 0.21 19.13 -39.89
CA HIS A 477 -0.62 18.00 -40.29
C HIS A 477 0.04 16.65 -39.95
N ALA A 478 1.35 16.50 -40.16
CA ALA A 478 2.08 15.30 -39.75
C ALA A 478 2.09 15.12 -38.24
N LEU A 479 2.34 16.18 -37.45
CA LEU A 479 2.27 16.13 -35.98
C LEU A 479 0.88 15.75 -35.47
N VAL A 480 -0.19 16.29 -36.07
CA VAL A 480 -1.58 15.93 -35.71
C VAL A 480 -1.89 14.47 -36.06
N VAL A 481 -1.42 13.97 -37.20
CA VAL A 481 -1.57 12.56 -37.60
C VAL A 481 -0.78 11.64 -36.68
N ILE A 482 0.45 12.01 -36.31
CA ILE A 482 1.29 11.27 -35.35
C ILE A 482 0.64 11.26 -33.97
N ALA A 483 0.22 12.42 -33.46
CA ALA A 483 -0.45 12.53 -32.17
C ALA A 483 -1.75 11.73 -32.14
N ARG A 484 -2.52 11.72 -33.24
CA ARG A 484 -3.73 10.90 -33.38
C ARG A 484 -3.40 9.41 -33.41
N CYS A 485 -2.39 8.97 -34.16
CA CYS A 485 -1.96 7.57 -34.18
C CYS A 485 -1.44 7.11 -32.81
N VAL A 486 -0.64 7.93 -32.14
CA VAL A 486 -0.14 7.66 -30.78
C VAL A 486 -1.32 7.59 -29.82
N ALA A 487 -2.25 8.55 -29.82
CA ALA A 487 -3.43 8.53 -28.95
C ALA A 487 -4.33 7.31 -29.16
N ILE A 488 -4.46 6.82 -30.42
CA ILE A 488 -5.24 5.63 -30.77
C ILE A 488 -4.51 4.33 -30.36
N LEU A 489 -3.19 4.26 -30.57
CA LEU A 489 -2.40 3.04 -30.40
C LEU A 489 -1.88 2.84 -28.97
N THR A 490 -1.77 3.92 -28.18
CA THR A 490 -1.25 3.89 -26.80
C THR A 490 -2.06 2.97 -25.88
N PRO A 491 -3.41 3.04 -25.84
CA PRO A 491 -4.20 2.17 -24.98
C PRO A 491 -4.30 0.74 -25.51
N ILE A 492 -4.27 0.56 -26.84
CA ILE A 492 -4.36 -0.75 -27.50
C ILE A 492 -3.08 -1.58 -27.29
N PHE A 493 -1.94 -0.92 -27.10
CA PHE A 493 -0.63 -1.57 -26.91
C PHE A 493 -0.17 -1.67 -25.46
N GLY A 494 -0.99 -1.21 -24.51
CA GLY A 494 -0.69 -1.31 -23.08
C GLY A 494 0.40 -0.35 -22.60
N LEU A 495 0.70 0.73 -23.34
CA LEU A 495 1.73 1.71 -22.94
C LEU A 495 1.38 2.42 -21.62
N THR A 496 0.09 2.47 -21.26
CA THR A 496 -0.38 2.99 -19.97
C THR A 496 0.18 2.23 -18.78
N TRP A 497 0.56 0.96 -18.94
CA TRP A 497 1.18 0.15 -17.91
C TRP A 497 2.62 0.57 -17.60
N GLY A 498 3.27 1.33 -18.48
CA GLY A 498 4.57 1.95 -18.21
C GLY A 498 4.52 2.93 -17.05
N PHE A 499 3.39 3.61 -16.83
CA PHE A 499 3.19 4.47 -15.65
C PHE A 499 3.17 3.67 -14.33
N GLY A 500 2.94 2.35 -14.39
CA GLY A 500 3.07 1.45 -13.25
C GLY A 500 4.52 1.32 -12.73
N ILE A 501 5.53 1.59 -13.56
CA ILE A 501 6.92 1.73 -13.06
C ILE A 501 7.03 2.99 -12.20
N GLY A 502 6.40 4.08 -12.64
CA GLY A 502 6.37 5.34 -11.91
C GLY A 502 5.74 5.21 -10.53
N THR A 503 4.69 4.38 -10.37
CA THR A 503 4.08 4.11 -9.07
C THR A 503 4.94 3.23 -8.15
N MET A 504 5.87 2.45 -8.72
CA MET A 504 6.84 1.65 -7.96
C MET A 504 8.09 2.43 -7.56
N VAL A 505 8.47 3.45 -8.34
CA VAL A 505 9.71 4.23 -8.17
C VAL A 505 9.47 5.57 -7.48
N SER A 506 8.27 6.16 -7.64
CA SER A 506 7.92 7.47 -7.10
C SER A 506 6.67 7.40 -6.21
N GLN A 507 6.70 8.18 -5.13
CA GLN A 507 5.56 8.40 -4.24
C GLN A 507 4.69 9.59 -4.70
N ASP A 508 4.96 10.15 -5.88
CA ASP A 508 4.20 11.27 -6.43
C ASP A 508 2.72 10.90 -6.67
N LEU A 509 1.84 11.65 -5.99
CA LEU A 509 0.40 11.48 -6.03
C LEU A 509 -0.17 11.47 -7.46
N GLY A 510 0.32 12.36 -8.31
CA GLY A 510 -0.13 12.53 -9.68
C GLY A 510 0.10 11.26 -10.50
N ILE A 511 1.25 10.59 -10.31
CA ILE A 511 1.59 9.36 -11.05
C ILE A 511 0.62 8.23 -10.67
N HIS A 512 0.30 8.07 -9.39
CA HIS A 512 -0.64 7.05 -8.92
C HIS A 512 -2.07 7.31 -9.40
N VAL A 513 -2.53 8.58 -9.38
CA VAL A 513 -3.85 8.97 -9.92
C VAL A 513 -3.95 8.72 -11.42
N VAL A 514 -2.93 9.16 -12.18
CA VAL A 514 -2.89 8.97 -13.63
C VAL A 514 -2.86 7.49 -13.98
N PHE A 515 -2.04 6.69 -13.30
CA PHE A 515 -2.00 5.24 -13.51
C PHE A 515 -3.36 4.59 -13.21
N ALA A 516 -3.97 4.89 -12.07
CA ALA A 516 -5.27 4.33 -11.70
C ALA A 516 -6.38 4.72 -12.67
N LEU A 517 -6.43 5.98 -13.13
CA LEU A 517 -7.42 6.46 -14.10
C LEU A 517 -7.23 5.81 -15.48
N LEU A 518 -5.98 5.73 -15.96
CA LEU A 518 -5.69 5.13 -17.27
C LEU A 518 -5.95 3.62 -17.28
N ASN A 519 -5.62 2.93 -16.19
CA ASN A 519 -5.82 1.49 -16.05
C ASN A 519 -7.30 1.14 -15.84
N SER A 520 -8.01 1.88 -14.98
CA SER A 520 -9.42 1.64 -14.71
C SER A 520 -10.29 1.89 -15.96
N LEU A 521 -9.91 2.84 -16.84
CA LEU A 521 -10.60 3.13 -18.10
C LEU A 521 -10.07 2.35 -19.32
N GLN A 522 -9.17 1.37 -19.14
CA GLN A 522 -8.55 0.66 -20.28
C GLN A 522 -9.57 0.01 -21.23
N GLY A 523 -10.65 -0.58 -20.70
CA GLY A 523 -11.72 -1.17 -21.52
C GLY A 523 -12.51 -0.15 -22.33
N PHE A 524 -12.69 1.06 -21.81
CA PHE A 524 -13.30 2.17 -22.55
C PHE A 524 -12.43 2.58 -23.74
N PHE A 525 -11.11 2.69 -23.53
CA PHE A 525 -10.19 2.99 -24.62
C PHE A 525 -10.18 1.89 -25.70
N ILE A 526 -10.25 0.62 -25.30
CA ILE A 526 -10.35 -0.51 -26.26
C ILE A 526 -11.62 -0.41 -27.11
N LEU A 527 -12.78 -0.07 -26.51
CA LEU A 527 -14.02 0.14 -27.26
C LEU A 527 -13.85 1.27 -28.30
N VAL A 528 -13.42 2.45 -27.86
CA VAL A 528 -13.33 3.64 -28.74
C VAL A 528 -12.32 3.43 -29.86
N PHE A 529 -11.09 3.04 -29.51
CA PHE A 529 -9.97 2.98 -30.45
C PHE A 529 -9.88 1.66 -31.21
N GLY A 530 -10.25 0.54 -30.58
CA GLY A 530 -10.21 -0.78 -31.19
C GLY A 530 -11.38 -1.07 -32.11
N THR A 531 -12.58 -0.53 -31.81
CA THR A 531 -13.80 -0.87 -32.56
C THR A 531 -14.49 0.34 -33.19
N LEU A 532 -14.84 1.39 -32.44
CA LEU A 532 -15.70 2.48 -32.95
C LEU A 532 -15.00 3.37 -33.98
N LEU A 533 -13.69 3.56 -33.86
CA LEU A 533 -12.90 4.33 -34.82
C LEU A 533 -12.47 3.52 -36.04
N ASP A 534 -12.73 2.21 -36.08
CA ASP A 534 -12.45 1.40 -37.27
C ASP A 534 -13.45 1.71 -38.39
N SER A 535 -12.90 2.05 -39.56
CA SER A 535 -13.69 2.45 -40.73
C SER A 535 -14.63 1.34 -41.23
N LYS A 536 -14.23 0.06 -41.13
CA LYS A 536 -15.07 -1.07 -41.57
C LYS A 536 -16.21 -1.34 -40.59
N VAL A 537 -15.97 -1.14 -39.29
CA VAL A 537 -17.01 -1.20 -38.25
C VAL A 537 -18.04 -0.08 -38.49
N ARG A 538 -17.59 1.15 -38.76
CA ARG A 538 -18.47 2.29 -39.09
C ARG A 538 -19.29 2.10 -40.37
N GLU A 539 -18.79 1.34 -41.34
CA GLU A 539 -19.50 1.03 -42.59
C GLU A 539 -20.49 -0.14 -42.46
N SER A 540 -20.23 -1.08 -41.55
CA SER A 540 -21.06 -2.26 -41.32
C SER A 540 -22.09 -2.10 -40.21
N LEU A 541 -21.94 -1.09 -39.33
CA LEU A 541 -22.98 -0.76 -38.37
C LEU A 541 -24.22 -0.21 -39.09
N PRO A 542 -25.42 -0.76 -38.83
CA PRO A 542 -26.68 -0.25 -39.38
C PRO A 542 -27.02 1.19 -38.93
N GLY A 543 -26.22 1.77 -38.02
CA GLY A 543 -26.39 3.09 -37.41
C GLY A 543 -26.27 4.30 -38.34
N LYS A 544 -25.85 4.16 -39.61
CA LYS A 544 -25.95 5.28 -40.58
C LYS A 544 -27.40 5.75 -40.76
N GLN A 545 -28.40 4.86 -40.64
CA GLN A 545 -29.81 5.24 -40.69
C GLN A 545 -30.32 5.89 -39.39
N LEU A 546 -29.68 5.61 -38.25
CA LEU A 546 -30.11 6.09 -36.93
C LEU A 546 -29.51 7.47 -36.62
N LEU A 547 -28.22 7.69 -36.95
CA LEU A 547 -27.58 9.00 -36.81
C LEU A 547 -28.01 10.01 -37.88
N GLN A 548 -28.31 9.59 -39.12
CA GLN A 548 -28.88 10.52 -40.13
C GLN A 548 -30.28 11.00 -39.73
N LYS A 549 -31.12 10.15 -39.12
CA LYS A 549 -32.47 10.54 -38.65
C LYS A 549 -32.46 11.56 -37.51
N PHE A 550 -31.39 11.63 -36.71
CA PHE A 550 -31.25 12.65 -35.66
C PHE A 550 -30.83 14.02 -36.21
N THR A 551 -30.24 14.09 -37.41
CA THR A 551 -29.84 15.36 -38.06
C THR A 551 -30.84 15.89 -39.08
N SER A 552 -31.86 15.13 -39.49
CA SER A 552 -32.82 15.56 -40.53
C SER A 552 -34.24 15.88 -40.03
N ASN A 553 -34.45 15.97 -38.71
CA ASN A 553 -35.75 16.37 -38.14
C ASN A 553 -35.79 17.79 -37.53
N SER A 554 -34.79 18.64 -37.81
CA SER A 554 -34.83 20.05 -37.44
C SER A 554 -34.46 20.94 -38.63
N THR A 555 -35.43 21.08 -39.54
CA THR A 555 -35.76 22.29 -40.31
C THR A 555 -36.76 21.85 -41.38
N ASN A 556 -38.05 22.16 -41.19
CA ASN A 556 -38.95 22.62 -42.25
C ASN A 556 -40.36 22.86 -41.71
N THR A 557 -40.57 24.08 -41.23
CA THR A 557 -41.80 24.89 -41.26
C THR A 557 -41.36 26.31 -40.89
N THR A 558 -41.75 27.42 -41.51
CA THR A 558 -42.46 27.80 -42.74
C THR A 558 -42.21 29.32 -42.80
N ASN A 559 -42.00 29.92 -43.98
CA ASN A 559 -42.81 31.08 -44.34
C ASN A 559 -42.70 31.51 -45.80
N ALA A 560 -43.85 32.00 -46.24
CA ALA A 560 -44.29 32.39 -47.56
C ALA A 560 -43.40 33.44 -48.26
N GLY A 561 -43.36 33.31 -49.59
CA GLY A 561 -42.88 34.32 -50.52
C GLY A 561 -43.54 34.09 -51.86
N THR A 562 -44.76 34.61 -52.00
CA THR A 562 -45.53 34.66 -53.25
C THR A 562 -44.82 35.53 -54.28
N SER A 563 -44.59 35.02 -55.49
CA SER A 563 -44.56 35.83 -56.72
C SER A 563 -44.68 34.92 -57.94
N SER A 564 -45.78 35.11 -58.64
CA SER A 564 -46.17 34.53 -59.93
C SER A 564 -45.24 34.94 -61.07
N THR A 565 -44.92 34.04 -62.00
CA THR A 565 -45.04 34.33 -63.45
C THR A 565 -45.20 33.04 -64.27
N PHE A 566 -46.19 33.07 -65.16
CA PHE A 566 -46.49 32.15 -66.25
C PHE A 566 -45.30 31.86 -67.18
N ALA A 567 -45.15 30.61 -67.63
CA ALA A 567 -44.93 30.27 -69.04
C ALA A 567 -45.07 28.75 -69.27
N THR A 568 -45.98 28.42 -70.16
CA THR A 568 -46.26 27.13 -70.80
C THR A 568 -45.12 26.66 -71.72
N ASP A 569 -44.86 25.34 -71.81
CA ASP A 569 -44.78 24.65 -73.11
C ASP A 569 -44.67 23.10 -73.05
N ILE A 570 -45.76 22.48 -73.53
CA ILE A 570 -45.92 21.37 -74.49
C ILE A 570 -45.01 20.11 -74.40
N PRO A 571 -45.62 18.89 -74.33
CA PRO A 571 -44.94 17.60 -74.45
C PRO A 571 -44.84 17.12 -75.91
N ARG A 572 -43.68 16.58 -76.32
CA ARG A 572 -43.54 15.87 -77.61
C ARG A 572 -43.50 14.35 -77.43
N LYS A 573 -44.60 13.72 -77.84
CA LYS A 573 -44.80 12.30 -78.10
C LYS A 573 -43.82 11.76 -79.15
N GLY A 574 -43.16 10.65 -78.82
CA GLY A 574 -43.11 9.38 -79.55
C GLY A 574 -42.54 9.30 -80.97
N ARG A 575 -41.67 8.29 -81.21
CA ARG A 575 -41.93 7.25 -82.21
C ARG A 575 -41.00 6.03 -82.09
N ARG A 576 -41.62 4.86 -82.30
CA ARG A 576 -41.09 3.52 -82.64
C ARG A 576 -40.03 3.57 -83.75
N SER A 577 -39.01 2.71 -83.69
CA SER A 577 -38.99 1.37 -84.34
C SER A 577 -37.55 0.87 -84.53
N LYS A 578 -37.24 -0.31 -84.03
CA LYS A 578 -36.94 -1.49 -84.85
C LYS A 578 -37.22 -2.75 -84.05
#